data_AF-W4V3V2-F1
#
_entry.id   AF-W4V3V2-F1
#
_cell.length_a   1.000
_cell.length_b   1.000
_cell.length_c   1.000
_cell.angle_alpha   90.00
_cell.angle_beta   90.00
_cell.angle_gamma   90.00
#
_symmetry.space_group_name_H-M   'P 1'
#
loop_
_entity.id
_entity.type
_entity.pdbx_description
1 polymer ?
#
loop_
_entity_poly.entity_id
_entity_poly.type
_entity_poly.pdbx_seq_one_letter_code
_entity_poly.pdbx_strand_id
1 'polypeptide(L)' 'MDGSLKNVLFIATGALLSPVSTQQGESIPSIAHAISITTSLQQ' A
#
# COMPACT_ATOMS: atom_id res chain seq x y z
N MET A 1 18.02 18.80 -8.32
CA MET A 1 16.96 17.81 -8.08
C MET A 1 16.68 17.88 -6.61
N ASP A 2 15.58 18.53 -6.28
CA ASP A 2 15.38 19.17 -5.00
C ASP A 2 14.61 18.15 -4.17
N GLY A 3 15.14 17.75 -3.01
CA GLY A 3 14.55 16.74 -2.13
C GLY A 3 13.25 17.24 -1.48
N SER A 4 12.18 17.33 -2.28
CA SER A 4 10.93 18.01 -1.91
C SER A 4 10.05 17.19 -0.97
N LEU A 5 10.18 15.87 -0.98
CA LEU A 5 9.38 14.97 -0.13
C LEU A 5 10.21 14.50 1.07
N LYS A 6 9.87 15.03 2.26
CA LYS A 6 10.56 14.68 3.52
C LYS A 6 9.87 13.57 4.31
N ASN A 7 8.55 13.50 4.22
CA ASN A 7 7.71 12.51 4.90
C ASN A 7 6.68 11.99 3.89
N VAL A 8 6.70 10.70 3.60
CA VAL A 8 5.80 10.05 2.64
C VAL A 8 5.20 8.83 3.32
N LEU A 9 3.87 8.78 3.39
CA LEU A 9 3.15 7.56 3.74
C LEU A 9 2.81 6.81 2.45
N PHE A 10 3.57 5.75 2.16
CA PHE A 10 3.31 4.88 1.03
C PHE A 10 2.40 3.74 1.46
N ILE A 11 1.26 3.56 0.79
CA ILE A 11 0.30 2.49 1.12
C ILE A 11 0.10 1.61 -0.11
N ALA A 12 0.67 0.40 -0.06
CA ALA A 12 0.38 -0.63 -1.05
C ALA A 12 -0.95 -1.30 -0.71
N THR A 13 -1.87 -1.37 -1.66
CA THR A 13 -3.18 -2.03 -1.50
C THR A 13 -3.23 -3.31 -2.32
N GLY A 14 -4.07 -4.26 -1.92
CA GLY A 14 -4.27 -5.52 -2.63
C GLY A 14 -5.66 -6.10 -2.40
N ALA A 15 -6.18 -6.80 -3.41
CA ALA A 15 -7.40 -7.61 -3.31
C ALA A 15 -7.01 -9.09 -3.30
N LEU A 16 -7.45 -9.82 -2.28
CA LEU A 16 -7.12 -11.22 -2.06
C LEU A 16 -8.17 -12.10 -2.73
N LEU A 17 -8.11 -12.19 -4.06
CA LEU A 17 -9.10 -12.90 -4.88
C LEU A 17 -8.55 -14.18 -5.51
N SER A 18 -9.49 -15.04 -5.91
CA SER A 18 -9.26 -16.22 -6.74
C SER A 18 -10.33 -16.29 -7.85
N PRO A 19 -10.11 -17.06 -8.93
CA PRO A 19 -11.14 -17.23 -9.96
C PRO A 19 -12.46 -17.76 -9.41
N VAL A 20 -12.40 -18.64 -8.40
CA VAL A 20 -13.58 -19.25 -7.77
C VAL A 20 -14.35 -18.21 -6.94
N SER A 21 -13.68 -17.49 -6.04
CA SER A 21 -14.33 -16.45 -5.21
C SER A 21 -14.98 -15.36 -6.05
N THR A 22 -14.33 -14.97 -7.16
CA THR A 22 -14.88 -13.98 -8.10
C THR A 22 -16.13 -14.51 -8.82
N GLN A 23 -16.12 -15.77 -9.25
CA GLN A 23 -17.21 -16.35 -10.04
C GLN A 23 -18.42 -16.81 -9.22
N GLN A 24 -18.23 -17.11 -7.93
CA GLN A 24 -19.31 -17.48 -7.02
C GLN A 24 -20.03 -16.26 -6.41
N GLY A 25 -19.52 -15.05 -6.67
CA GLY A 25 -20.10 -13.80 -6.15
C GLY A 25 -19.80 -13.57 -4.67
N GLU A 26 -18.75 -14.20 -4.14
CA GLU A 26 -18.30 -14.00 -2.77
C GLU A 26 -17.71 -12.58 -2.59
N SER A 27 -17.75 -12.07 -1.36
CA SER A 27 -17.08 -10.81 -1.04
C SER A 27 -15.56 -10.97 -1.13
N ILE A 28 -14.88 -10.07 -1.84
CA ILE A 28 -13.42 -10.12 -2.01
C ILE A 28 -12.72 -9.38 -0.85
N PRO A 29 -11.98 -10.10 0.01
CA PRO A 29 -11.22 -9.45 1.07
C PRO A 29 -10.08 -8.59 0.48
N SER A 30 -9.83 -7.43 1.09
CA SER A 30 -8.78 -6.49 0.66
C SER A 30 -7.81 -6.20 1.80
N ILE A 31 -6.58 -5.81 1.45
CA ILE A 31 -5.50 -5.50 2.40
C ILE A 31 -4.79 -4.20 2.00
N ALA A 32 -4.26 -3.50 3.00
CA ALA A 32 -3.40 -2.34 2.82
C ALA A 32 -2.18 -2.43 3.75
N HIS A 33 -0.99 -2.19 3.20
CA HIS A 33 0.27 -2.14 3.94
C HIS A 33 0.83 -0.72 3.88
N ALA A 34 0.93 -0.07 5.05
CA ALA A 34 1.43 1.28 5.17
C ALA A 34 2.92 1.30 5.55
N ILE A 35 3.73 2.05 4.81
CA ILE A 35 5.16 2.25 5.03
C ILE A 35 5.39 3.75 5.18
N SER A 36 5.91 4.17 6.32
CA SER A 36 6.33 5.56 6.55
C SER A 36 7.77 5.73 6.10
N ILE A 37 7.99 6.57 5.09
CA ILE A 37 9.30 6.93 4.57
C ILE A 37 9.60 8.35 5.05
N THR A 38 10.63 8.50 5.87
CA THR A 38 11.04 9.80 6.44
C THR A 38 12.51 10.05 6.15
N THR A 39 12.84 11.25 5.67
CA THR A 39 14.22 11.69 5.50
C THR A 39 14.73 12.32 6.79
N SER A 40 15.74 11.72 7.40
CA SER A 40 16.52 12.33 8.48
C SER A 40 17.83 12.89 7.92
N LEU A 41 18.12 14.17 8.20
CA LEU A 41 19.48 14.68 8.06
C LEU A 41 20.27 14.15 9.26
N GLN A 42 21.20 13.23 9.01
CA GLN A 42 22.12 12.75 10.02
C GLN A 42 23.18 13.84 10.22
N GLN A 43 23.25 14.40 11.42
CA GLN A 43 24.29 15.34 11.83
C GLN A 43 25.59 14.61 12.14
#